data_AF-A0A3L9GPW6-F1
#
_entry.id   AF-A0A3L9GPW6-F1
#
_cell.length_a   1.000
_cell.length_b   1.000
_cell.length_c   1.000
_cell.angle_alpha   90.00
_cell.angle_beta   90.00
_cell.angle_gamma   90.00
#
_symmetry.space_group_name_H-M   'P 1'
#
loop_
_entity.id
_entity.type
_entity.pdbx_description
1 polymer ?
#
loop_
_entity_poly.entity_id
_entity_poly.type
_entity_poly.pdbx_seq_one_letter_code
_entity_poly.pdbx_strand_id
1 'polypeptide(L)'
;GMSILKAGFVASVPAVCGFIGGVLGGIISDWLMRRTGSLNIARKTPIVMGMLLSMVMVFCNYVNVEWMIIGFMALAFFGKGIGALGWAVMADTAPKEISGLSGGLFNMFGNISGIVTPIAIGYIVGTTGSFNGALIYVGVHALIAVLSYLVLVGDIKRIELKPVAGQ
;
A
#
# COMPACT_ATOMS: atom_id res chain seq x y z
N GLY A 1 30.16 6.27 5.21
CA GLY A 1 28.75 6.49 5.62
C GLY A 1 28.26 7.80 5.03
N MET A 2 26.98 7.89 4.66
CA MET A 2 26.36 9.16 4.21
C MET A 2 26.32 10.18 5.36
N SER A 3 26.48 11.47 5.05
CA SER A 3 26.15 12.52 6.02
C SER A 3 24.64 12.53 6.27
N ILE A 4 24.22 12.97 7.46
CA ILE A 4 22.80 13.06 7.83
C ILE A 4 22.00 13.92 6.83
N LEU A 5 22.65 14.97 6.31
CA LEU A 5 22.10 15.90 5.32
C LEU A 5 21.86 15.20 3.98
N LYS A 6 22.86 14.44 3.50
CA LYS A 6 22.72 13.65 2.27
C LYS A 6 21.66 12.57 2.42
N ALA A 7 21.63 11.87 3.55
CA ALA A 7 20.63 10.85 3.84
C ALA A 7 19.19 11.42 3.85
N GLY A 8 19.01 12.64 4.39
CA GLY A 8 17.71 13.33 4.37
C GLY A 8 17.23 13.67 2.95
N PHE A 9 18.10 14.22 2.11
CA PHE A 9 17.78 14.48 0.69
C PHE A 9 17.54 13.20 -0.10
N VAL A 10 18.26 12.13 0.22
CA VAL A 10 18.06 10.82 -0.41
C VAL A 10 16.73 10.20 -0.01
N ALA A 11 16.33 10.31 1.27
CA ALA A 11 15.07 9.77 1.78
C ALA A 11 13.83 10.51 1.25
N SER A 12 13.95 11.78 0.84
CA SER A 12 12.84 12.53 0.27
C SER A 12 12.45 12.06 -1.13
N VAL A 13 13.40 11.53 -1.91
CA VAL A 13 13.13 11.08 -3.29
C VAL A 13 12.06 9.98 -3.33
N PRO A 14 12.15 8.87 -2.57
CA PRO A 14 11.07 7.89 -2.52
C PRO A 14 9.75 8.45 -2.00
N ALA A 15 9.78 9.36 -1.04
CA ALA A 15 8.57 9.97 -0.49
C ALA A 15 7.81 10.78 -1.55
N VAL A 16 8.53 11.61 -2.32
CA VAL A 16 7.95 12.39 -3.42
C VAL A 16 7.41 11.46 -4.52
N CYS A 17 8.16 10.43 -4.90
CA CYS A 17 7.69 9.44 -5.86
C CYS A 17 6.43 8.72 -5.39
N GLY A 18 6.35 8.35 -4.10
CA GLY A 18 5.15 7.76 -3.52
C GLY A 18 3.94 8.70 -3.53
N PHE A 19 4.15 9.99 -3.25
CA PHE A 19 3.10 10.99 -3.35
C PHE A 19 2.56 11.13 -4.78
N ILE A 20 3.46 11.27 -5.77
CA ILE A 20 3.09 11.34 -7.19
C ILE A 20 2.35 10.06 -7.60
N GLY A 21 2.84 8.89 -7.17
CA GLY A 21 2.19 7.60 -7.39
C GLY A 21 0.77 7.57 -6.82
N GLY A 22 0.55 8.12 -5.62
CA GLY A 22 -0.78 8.24 -5.00
C GLY A 22 -1.76 9.07 -5.81
N VAL A 23 -1.34 10.25 -6.26
CA VAL A 23 -2.16 11.13 -7.10
C VAL A 23 -2.49 10.44 -8.43
N LEU A 24 -1.50 9.85 -9.09
CA LEU A 24 -1.69 9.10 -10.33
C LEU A 24 -2.57 7.86 -10.13
N GLY A 25 -2.44 7.16 -9.00
CA GLY A 25 -3.28 6.01 -8.64
C GLY A 25 -4.76 6.39 -8.60
N GLY A 26 -5.09 7.52 -7.99
CA GLY A 26 -6.44 8.10 -8.00
C GLY A 26 -6.93 8.41 -9.42
N ILE A 27 -6.12 9.14 -10.21
CA ILE A 27 -6.45 9.50 -11.59
C ILE A 27 -6.66 8.27 -12.47
N ILE A 28 -5.76 7.28 -12.40
CA ILE A 28 -5.86 6.01 -13.15
C ILE A 28 -7.12 5.26 -12.73
N SER A 29 -7.39 5.19 -11.43
CA SER A 29 -8.56 4.50 -10.90
C SER A 29 -9.87 5.14 -11.37
N ASP A 30 -9.98 6.45 -11.31
CA ASP A 30 -11.16 7.19 -11.77
C ASP A 30 -11.30 7.15 -13.30
N TRP A 31 -10.19 7.11 -14.03
CA TRP A 31 -10.19 6.90 -15.48
C TRP A 31 -10.67 5.49 -15.85
N LEU A 32 -10.19 4.43 -15.15
CA LEU A 32 -10.69 3.06 -15.31
C LEU A 32 -12.19 2.98 -14.99
N MET A 33 -12.65 3.68 -13.95
CA MET A 33 -14.07 3.74 -13.58
C MET A 33 -14.91 4.25 -14.75
N ARG A 34 -14.53 5.40 -15.32
CA ARG A 34 -15.25 6.02 -16.45
C ARG A 34 -15.25 5.16 -17.71
N ARG A 35 -14.18 4.39 -17.93
CA ARG A 35 -14.02 3.53 -19.11
C ARG A 35 -14.76 2.19 -18.99
N THR A 36 -14.70 1.55 -17.82
CA THR A 36 -15.16 0.16 -17.63
C THR A 36 -16.50 0.06 -16.91
N GLY A 37 -16.91 1.10 -16.17
CA GLY A 37 -18.11 1.09 -15.34
C GLY A 37 -18.05 0.13 -14.13
N SER A 38 -16.90 -0.52 -13.89
CA SER A 38 -16.75 -1.51 -12.83
C SER A 38 -15.84 -1.02 -11.70
N LEU A 39 -16.39 -0.93 -10.48
CA LEU A 39 -15.64 -0.64 -9.25
C LEU A 39 -14.53 -1.63 -8.99
N ASN A 40 -14.75 -2.91 -9.28
CA ASN A 40 -13.73 -3.95 -9.12
C ASN A 40 -12.51 -3.66 -9.98
N ILE A 41 -12.70 -3.38 -11.27
CA ILE A 41 -11.59 -3.12 -12.18
C ILE A 41 -10.91 -1.79 -11.80
N ALA A 42 -11.71 -0.75 -11.58
CA ALA A 42 -11.22 0.58 -11.23
C ALA A 42 -10.35 0.60 -9.99
N ARG A 43 -10.72 -0.14 -8.94
CA ARG A 43 -10.01 -0.12 -7.66
C ARG A 43 -8.97 -1.25 -7.54
N LYS A 44 -9.29 -2.49 -7.93
CA LYS A 44 -8.37 -3.63 -7.75
C LYS A 44 -7.19 -3.59 -8.70
N THR A 45 -7.37 -3.19 -9.95
CA THR A 45 -6.27 -3.20 -10.93
C THR A 45 -5.12 -2.28 -10.52
N PRO A 46 -5.33 -1.00 -10.14
CA PRO A 46 -4.25 -0.16 -9.65
C PRO A 46 -3.62 -0.67 -8.34
N ILE A 47 -4.42 -1.24 -7.43
CA ILE A 47 -3.91 -1.84 -6.19
C ILE A 47 -2.96 -3.00 -6.48
N VAL A 48 -3.38 -3.96 -7.32
CA VAL A 48 -2.57 -5.13 -7.65
C VAL A 48 -1.30 -4.72 -8.40
N MET A 49 -1.43 -3.89 -9.44
CA MET A 49 -0.28 -3.44 -10.23
C MET A 49 0.70 -2.61 -9.39
N GLY A 50 0.19 -1.73 -8.53
CA GLY A 50 1.00 -0.92 -7.63
C GLY A 50 1.76 -1.75 -6.59
N MET A 51 1.08 -2.72 -5.97
CA MET A 51 1.71 -3.62 -5.00
C MET A 51 2.74 -4.54 -5.65
N LEU A 52 2.48 -5.08 -6.85
CA LEU A 52 3.47 -5.84 -7.62
C LEU A 52 4.70 -4.99 -7.96
N LEU A 53 4.50 -3.74 -8.38
CA LEU A 53 5.60 -2.82 -8.64
C LEU A 53 6.40 -2.52 -7.37
N SER A 54 5.74 -2.45 -6.21
CA SER A 54 6.41 -2.23 -4.92
C SER A 54 7.38 -3.36 -4.52
N MET A 55 7.20 -4.58 -5.05
CA MET A 55 8.09 -5.72 -4.80
C MET A 55 9.49 -5.53 -5.38
N VAL A 56 9.69 -4.55 -6.27
CA VAL A 56 11.03 -4.17 -6.77
C VAL A 56 11.99 -3.77 -5.63
N MET A 57 11.45 -3.41 -4.46
CA MET A 57 12.22 -3.12 -3.25
C MET A 57 13.15 -4.27 -2.83
N VAL A 58 12.85 -5.53 -3.19
CA VAL A 58 13.73 -6.68 -2.92
C VAL A 58 15.04 -6.60 -3.70
N PHE A 59 15.06 -5.94 -4.86
CA PHE A 59 16.29 -5.78 -5.66
C PHE A 59 17.35 -4.92 -4.96
N CYS A 60 16.97 -4.08 -4.00
CA CYS A 60 17.91 -3.32 -3.18
C CYS A 60 18.93 -4.21 -2.45
N ASN A 61 18.62 -5.49 -2.22
CA ASN A 61 19.55 -6.46 -1.61
C ASN A 61 20.70 -6.90 -2.55
N TYR A 62 20.55 -6.74 -3.85
CA TYR A 62 21.49 -7.26 -4.86
C TYR A 62 22.35 -6.17 -5.51
N VAL A 63 22.09 -4.90 -5.19
CA VAL A 63 22.85 -3.76 -5.70
C VAL A 63 23.57 -3.04 -4.57
N ASN A 64 24.85 -2.75 -4.80
CA ASN A 64 25.70 -2.00 -3.86
C ASN A 64 25.87 -0.52 -4.25
N VAL A 65 25.29 -0.11 -5.38
CA VAL A 65 25.41 1.26 -5.90
C VAL A 65 24.28 2.12 -5.31
N GLU A 66 24.66 3.14 -4.52
CA GLU A 66 23.74 4.02 -3.77
C GLU A 66 22.61 4.57 -4.65
N TRP A 67 22.93 5.14 -5.82
CA TRP A 67 21.94 5.69 -6.75
C TRP A 67 20.94 4.65 -7.29
N MET A 68 21.36 3.39 -7.48
CA MET A 68 20.46 2.33 -7.91
C MET A 68 19.49 1.93 -6.80
N ILE A 69 19.97 1.86 -5.55
CA ILE A 69 19.11 1.58 -4.39
C ILE A 69 18.03 2.66 -4.26
N ILE A 70 18.41 3.93 -4.39
CA ILE A 70 17.47 5.06 -4.34
C ILE A 70 16.44 4.95 -5.47
N GLY A 71 16.88 4.59 -6.69
CA GLY A 71 16.00 4.36 -7.83
C GLY A 71 14.97 3.25 -7.57
N PHE A 72 15.40 2.11 -7.02
CA PHE A 72 14.49 1.02 -6.66
C PHE A 72 13.54 1.40 -5.53
N MET A 73 14.01 2.11 -4.50
CA MET A 73 13.14 2.63 -3.43
C MET A 73 12.10 3.61 -3.97
N ALA A 74 12.50 4.50 -4.88
CA ALA A 74 11.62 5.46 -5.52
C ALA A 74 10.54 4.77 -6.36
N LEU A 75 10.92 3.79 -7.16
CA LEU A 75 9.99 3.00 -7.96
C LEU A 75 9.05 2.17 -7.07
N ALA A 76 9.56 1.59 -5.99
CA ALA A 76 8.75 0.82 -5.06
C ALA A 76 7.71 1.69 -4.35
N PHE A 77 8.12 2.87 -3.89
CA PHE A 77 7.22 3.83 -3.24
C PHE A 77 6.20 4.39 -4.23
N PHE A 78 6.60 4.66 -5.47
CA PHE A 78 5.70 5.05 -6.54
C PHE A 78 4.62 3.99 -6.79
N GLY A 79 5.01 2.72 -6.93
CA GLY A 79 4.08 1.60 -7.07
C GLY A 79 3.13 1.47 -5.89
N LYS A 80 3.67 1.50 -4.66
CA LYS A 80 2.85 1.53 -3.44
C LYS A 80 1.86 2.70 -3.45
N GLY A 81 2.30 3.88 -3.92
CA GLY A 81 1.47 5.06 -4.11
C GLY A 81 0.29 4.79 -5.03
N ILE A 82 0.53 4.23 -6.22
CA ILE A 82 -0.54 3.88 -7.17
C ILE A 82 -1.59 2.96 -6.51
N GLY A 83 -1.13 2.01 -5.70
CA GLY A 83 -2.00 1.08 -5.00
C GLY A 83 -2.64 1.63 -3.71
N ALA A 84 -2.40 2.89 -3.33
CA ALA A 84 -2.89 3.49 -2.09
C ALA A 84 -4.37 3.91 -2.15
N LEU A 85 -5.23 3.06 -2.72
CA LEU A 85 -6.68 3.30 -2.90
C LEU A 85 -7.54 2.70 -1.78
N GLY A 86 -6.94 2.27 -0.67
CA GLY A 86 -7.65 1.58 0.43
C GLY A 86 -8.81 2.39 1.00
N TRP A 87 -8.67 3.71 1.13
CA TRP A 87 -9.74 4.60 1.57
C TRP A 87 -10.90 4.70 0.59
N ALA A 88 -10.61 4.67 -0.72
CA ALA A 88 -11.64 4.67 -1.75
C ALA A 88 -12.43 3.35 -1.71
N VAL A 89 -11.73 2.21 -1.64
CA VAL A 89 -12.37 0.88 -1.49
C VAL A 89 -13.23 0.81 -0.22
N MET A 90 -12.72 1.32 0.90
CA MET A 90 -13.48 1.38 2.15
C MET A 90 -14.75 2.23 1.98
N ALA A 91 -14.65 3.43 1.40
CA ALA A 91 -15.81 4.30 1.19
C ALA A 91 -16.85 3.70 0.22
N ASP A 92 -16.37 2.97 -0.80
CA ASP A 92 -17.20 2.29 -1.81
C ASP A 92 -17.92 1.06 -1.21
N THR A 93 -17.37 0.44 -0.16
CA THR A 93 -17.93 -0.75 0.50
C THR A 93 -18.72 -0.46 1.77
N ALA A 94 -18.38 0.61 2.49
CA ALA A 94 -18.99 0.95 3.77
C ALA A 94 -20.49 1.27 3.64
N PRO A 95 -21.34 0.78 4.56
CA PRO A 95 -22.74 1.18 4.64
C PRO A 95 -22.89 2.68 4.93
N LYS A 96 -23.97 3.28 4.43
CA LYS A 96 -24.19 4.74 4.57
C LYS A 96 -24.36 5.13 6.04
N GLU A 97 -25.02 4.27 6.80
CA GLU A 97 -25.43 4.48 8.19
C GLU A 97 -24.24 4.40 9.16
N ILE A 98 -23.22 3.60 8.83
CA ILE A 98 -22.06 3.33 9.70
C ILE A 98 -20.71 3.56 8.99
N SER A 99 -20.69 4.47 8.03
CA SER A 99 -19.48 4.85 7.29
C SER A 99 -18.35 5.34 8.23
N GLY A 100 -18.70 6.11 9.27
CA GLY A 100 -17.76 6.55 10.30
C GLY A 100 -17.15 5.41 11.11
N LEU A 101 -17.95 4.41 11.50
CA LEU A 101 -17.46 3.23 12.22
C LEU A 101 -16.53 2.39 11.33
N SER A 102 -16.91 2.22 10.06
CA SER A 102 -16.10 1.50 9.07
C SER A 102 -14.75 2.18 8.86
N GLY A 103 -14.73 3.51 8.76
CA GLY A 103 -13.50 4.31 8.71
C GLY A 103 -12.68 4.24 10.00
N GLY A 104 -13.33 4.21 11.17
CA GLY A 104 -12.68 4.01 12.46
C GLY A 104 -11.95 2.67 12.54
N LEU A 105 -12.62 1.59 12.12
CA LEU A 105 -12.03 0.24 12.06
C LEU A 105 -10.86 0.18 11.07
N PHE A 106 -11.01 0.81 9.90
CA PHE A 106 -9.94 0.92 8.92
C PHE A 106 -8.69 1.60 9.49
N ASN A 107 -8.87 2.72 10.23
CA ASN A 107 -7.77 3.40 10.91
C ASN A 107 -7.17 2.58 12.05
N MET A 108 -7.98 1.83 12.79
CA MET A 108 -7.49 0.98 13.87
C MET A 108 -6.45 -0.02 13.34
N PHE A 109 -6.79 -0.79 12.29
CA PHE A 109 -5.86 -1.74 11.69
C PHE A 109 -4.68 -1.04 11.00
N GLY A 110 -4.90 0.12 10.37
CA GLY A 110 -3.83 0.92 9.78
C GLY A 110 -2.79 1.38 10.81
N ASN A 111 -3.24 1.89 11.96
CA ASN A 111 -2.35 2.31 13.05
C ASN A 111 -1.67 1.13 13.73
N ILE A 112 -2.38 0.02 13.97
CA ILE A 112 -1.76 -1.22 14.48
C ILE A 112 -0.64 -1.68 13.55
N SER A 113 -0.89 -1.73 12.24
CA SER A 113 0.15 -2.08 11.25
C SER A 113 1.34 -1.12 11.31
N GLY A 114 1.10 0.18 11.53
CA GLY A 114 2.12 1.21 11.70
C GLY A 114 2.98 1.04 12.94
N ILE A 115 2.46 0.43 14.01
CA ILE A 115 3.19 0.09 15.23
C ILE A 115 3.95 -1.24 15.07
N VAL A 116 3.28 -2.27 14.54
CA VAL A 116 3.84 -3.62 14.43
C VAL A 116 4.99 -3.70 13.43
N THR A 117 4.90 -3.00 12.30
CA THR A 117 5.90 -3.10 11.23
C THR A 117 7.30 -2.63 11.65
N PRO A 118 7.49 -1.44 12.28
CA PRO A 118 8.79 -1.01 12.76
C PRO A 118 9.37 -1.93 13.84
N ILE A 119 8.53 -2.46 14.74
CA ILE A 119 8.97 -3.41 15.78
C ILE A 119 9.47 -4.70 15.16
N ALA A 120 8.72 -5.27 14.22
CA ALA A 120 9.11 -6.48 13.50
C ALA A 120 10.40 -6.28 12.71
N ILE A 121 10.52 -5.18 11.96
CA ILE A 121 11.75 -4.83 11.21
C ILE A 121 12.92 -4.64 12.18
N GLY A 122 12.73 -3.93 13.29
CA GLY A 122 13.76 -3.71 14.31
C GLY A 122 14.26 -5.01 14.92
N TYR A 123 13.37 -5.95 15.22
CA TYR A 123 13.74 -7.27 15.72
C TYR A 123 14.49 -8.11 14.67
N ILE A 124 14.04 -8.10 13.41
CA ILE A 124 14.70 -8.80 12.30
C ILE A 124 16.11 -8.26 12.10
N VAL A 125 16.27 -6.93 12.01
CA VAL A 125 17.59 -6.30 11.82
C VAL A 125 18.47 -6.48 13.06
N GLY A 126 17.90 -6.40 14.26
CA GLY A 126 18.63 -6.59 15.51
C GLY A 126 19.16 -8.01 15.71
N THR A 127 18.44 -9.03 15.23
CA THR A 127 18.86 -10.44 15.33
C THR A 127 19.75 -10.90 14.17
N THR A 128 19.46 -10.46 12.94
CA THR A 128 20.19 -10.90 11.74
C THR A 128 21.38 -9.99 11.40
N GLY A 129 21.43 -8.77 11.95
CA GLY A 129 22.41 -7.75 11.60
C GLY A 129 22.28 -7.19 10.18
N SER A 130 21.23 -7.55 9.43
CA SER A 130 21.06 -7.21 8.02
C SER A 130 19.65 -6.72 7.69
N PHE A 131 19.56 -5.76 6.77
CA PHE A 131 18.29 -5.28 6.24
C PHE A 131 17.64 -6.23 5.23
N ASN A 132 18.33 -7.29 4.83
CA ASN A 132 17.80 -8.23 3.84
C ASN A 132 16.49 -8.88 4.32
N GLY A 133 16.46 -9.37 5.56
CA GLY A 133 15.25 -9.94 6.15
C GLY A 133 14.09 -8.94 6.24
N ALA A 134 14.39 -7.66 6.49
CA ALA A 134 13.37 -6.60 6.51
C ALA A 134 12.78 -6.32 5.11
N LEU A 135 13.62 -6.32 4.07
CA LEU A 135 13.16 -6.11 2.70
C LEU A 135 12.33 -7.30 2.19
N ILE A 136 12.70 -8.54 2.54
CA ILE A 136 11.90 -9.73 2.26
C ILE A 136 10.55 -9.64 3.00
N TYR A 137 10.56 -9.27 4.28
CA TYR A 137 9.34 -9.10 5.07
C TYR A 137 8.34 -8.15 4.37
N VAL A 138 8.82 -6.99 3.90
CA VAL A 138 7.97 -6.03 3.16
C VAL A 138 7.48 -6.62 1.84
N GLY A 139 8.34 -7.30 1.08
CA GLY A 139 7.95 -7.94 -0.19
C GLY A 139 6.90 -9.03 -0.03
N VAL A 140 7.00 -9.86 1.02
CA VAL A 140 6.01 -10.89 1.35
C VAL A 140 4.68 -10.26 1.73
N HIS A 141 4.67 -9.18 2.52
CA HIS A 141 3.43 -8.46 2.86
C HIS A 141 2.77 -7.84 1.63
N ALA A 142 3.54 -7.30 0.68
CA ALA A 142 3.02 -6.81 -0.59
C ALA A 142 2.35 -7.95 -1.39
N LEU A 143 2.97 -9.13 -1.44
CA LEU A 143 2.39 -10.30 -2.11
C LEU A 143 1.11 -10.79 -1.42
N ILE A 144 1.09 -10.85 -0.08
CA ILE A 144 -0.12 -11.20 0.70
C ILE A 144 -1.24 -10.21 0.41
N ALA A 145 -0.94 -8.90 0.30
CA ALA A 145 -1.92 -7.89 -0.06
C ALA A 145 -2.51 -8.15 -1.46
N VAL A 146 -1.65 -8.43 -2.46
CA VAL A 146 -2.10 -8.79 -3.81
C VAL A 146 -3.03 -10.00 -3.79
N LEU A 147 -2.63 -11.09 -3.13
CA LEU A 147 -3.44 -12.30 -3.03
C LEU A 147 -4.76 -12.05 -2.31
N SER A 148 -4.75 -11.23 -1.26
CA SER A 148 -5.97 -10.87 -0.51
C SER A 148 -6.96 -10.11 -1.41
N TYR A 149 -6.48 -9.16 -2.22
CA TYR A 149 -7.35 -8.42 -3.15
C TYR A 149 -7.85 -9.24 -4.33
N LEU A 150 -7.10 -10.25 -4.77
CA LEU A 150 -7.49 -11.13 -5.87
C LEU A 150 -8.42 -12.27 -5.42
N VAL A 151 -8.20 -12.84 -4.24
CA VAL A 151 -8.88 -14.06 -3.77
C VAL A 151 -9.94 -13.78 -2.70
N LEU A 152 -9.65 -12.92 -1.72
CA LEU A 152 -10.52 -12.71 -0.56
C LEU A 152 -11.52 -11.58 -0.80
N VAL A 153 -11.08 -10.49 -1.43
CA VAL A 153 -11.96 -9.35 -1.73
C VAL A 153 -12.89 -9.75 -2.87
N GLY A 154 -14.17 -9.95 -2.57
CA GLY A 154 -15.24 -10.17 -3.54
C GLY A 154 -15.61 -8.90 -4.31
N ASP A 155 -16.85 -8.81 -4.78
CA ASP A 155 -17.30 -7.63 -5.49
C ASP A 155 -17.32 -6.38 -4.61
N ILE A 156 -16.62 -5.34 -5.05
CA ILE A 156 -16.64 -4.02 -4.43
C ILE A 156 -18.00 -3.41 -4.73
N LYS A 157 -18.90 -3.55 -3.75
CA LYS A 157 -20.21 -2.93 -3.72
C LYS A 157 -20.49 -2.45 -2.31
N ARG A 158 -21.31 -1.41 -2.21
CA ARG A 158 -21.75 -0.89 -0.91
C ARG A 158 -22.57 -1.96 -0.19
N ILE A 159 -22.22 -2.21 1.06
CA ILE A 159 -22.96 -3.12 1.93
C ILE A 159 -24.25 -2.41 2.36
N GLU A 160 -25.39 -3.07 2.14
CA GLU A 160 -26.68 -2.62 2.63
C GLU A 160 -26.98 -3.31 3.97
N LEU A 161 -27.22 -2.52 5.01
CA LEU A 161 -27.66 -3.05 6.29
C LEU A 161 -29.13 -3.43 6.18
N LYS A 162 -29.44 -4.69 6.47
CA LYS A 162 -30.84 -5.10 6.60
C LYS A 162 -31.48 -4.33 7.77
N PRO A 163 -32.70 -3.81 7.61
CA PRO A 163 -33.46 -3.29 8.75
C PRO A 163 -33.51 -4.37 9.82
N VAL A 164 -33.26 -3.99 11.08
CA VAL A 164 -33.47 -4.89 12.20
C VAL A 164 -34.96 -5.21 12.21
N ALA A 165 -35.33 -6.47 11.97
CA ALA A 165 -36.72 -6.90 12.00
C ALA A 165 -37.29 -6.60 13.40
N GLY A 166 -38.09 -5.53 13.52
CA GLY A 166 -38.69 -5.12 14.80
C GLY A 166 -38.80 -3.62 15.10
N GLN A 167 -38.51 -2.70 14.17
CA GLN A 167 -38.88 -1.28 14.29
C GLN A 167 -39.50 -0.76 12.99
#